data_AF-Q72JW5-F1
#
_entry.id   AF-Q72JW5-F1
#
_cell.length_a   1.000
_cell.length_b   1.000
_cell.length_c   1.000
_cell.angle_alpha   90.00
_cell.angle_beta   90.00
_cell.angle_gamma   90.00
#
_symmetry.space_group_name_H-M   'P 1'
#
loop_
_entity.id
_entity.type
_entity.pdbx_description
1 polymer ?
#
loop_
_entity_poly.entity_id
_entity_poly.type
_entity_poly.pdbx_seq_one_letter_code
_entity_poly.pdbx_strand_id
1 'polypeptide(L)'
;MARLGLNQWRLWQALFSAIEEVAPEILSDLAELLPQARKTREELQRFYGQGVLRWAALEPLTQSPSYFHEARAFAQALESWARRWKLYHAEVLEWALIQLEIWLDRPHLIGKMAVGTPILFSPPEFPTFEPPPWKPLDKAPANDYLRKLDEAYRAYRAQVEAILRKWEFTRKELYKHARWLALRLKGLNYSHIADLEEEPVGEDAIRRGVKRLAKELGLNL
;
A
#
# COMPACT_ATOMS: atom_id res chain seq x y z
N MET A 1 7.98 17.68 0.97
CA MET A 1 7.24 16.40 0.87
C MET A 1 5.78 16.65 1.22
N ALA A 2 4.88 16.56 0.25
CA ALA A 2 3.44 16.54 0.53
C ALA A 2 3.15 15.22 1.27
N ARG A 3 2.55 15.28 2.47
CA ARG A 3 2.02 14.08 3.11
C ARG A 3 0.93 13.54 2.19
N LEU A 4 1.12 12.34 1.65
CA LEU A 4 0.06 11.61 0.97
C LEU A 4 -1.19 11.65 1.86
N GLY A 5 -2.35 11.95 1.26
CA GLY A 5 -3.61 11.73 1.94
C GLY A 5 -3.71 10.26 2.35
N LEU A 6 -4.31 9.98 3.51
CA LEU A 6 -4.44 8.62 4.07
C LEU A 6 -4.99 7.59 3.05
N ASN A 7 -5.78 8.06 2.08
CA ASN A 7 -6.29 7.24 0.98
C ASN A 7 -5.23 6.83 -0.05
N GLN A 8 -4.29 7.70 -0.41
CA GLN A 8 -3.31 7.41 -1.46
C GLN A 8 -2.24 6.42 -0.98
N TRP A 9 -1.84 6.49 0.30
CA TRP A 9 -0.94 5.50 0.89
C TRP A 9 -1.55 4.09 0.93
N ARG A 10 -2.86 3.97 1.15
CA ARG A 10 -3.56 2.66 1.10
C ARG A 10 -3.50 2.01 -0.28
N LEU A 11 -3.57 2.81 -1.35
CA LEU A 11 -3.43 2.32 -2.72
C LEU A 11 -2.02 1.76 -2.96
N TRP A 12 -0.98 2.48 -2.49
CA TRP A 12 0.40 2.02 -2.54
C TRP A 12 0.60 0.73 -1.76
N GLN A 13 0.06 0.64 -0.54
CA GLN A 13 0.13 -0.59 0.26
C GLN A 13 -0.52 -1.77 -0.45
N ALA A 14 -1.69 -1.58 -1.06
CA ALA A 14 -2.35 -2.63 -1.83
C ALA A 14 -1.48 -3.10 -3.01
N LEU A 15 -0.86 -2.16 -3.73
CA LEU A 15 0.07 -2.49 -4.82
C LEU A 15 1.32 -3.23 -4.31
N PHE A 16 1.95 -2.78 -3.23
CA PHE A 16 3.15 -3.45 -2.72
C PHE A 16 2.86 -4.87 -2.22
N SER A 17 1.72 -5.08 -1.52
CA SER A 17 1.26 -6.42 -1.15
C SER A 17 1.02 -7.30 -2.38
N ALA A 18 0.40 -6.74 -3.44
CA ALA A 18 0.23 -7.47 -4.68
C ALA A 18 1.57 -7.79 -5.36
N ILE A 19 2.54 -6.87 -5.36
CA ILE A 19 3.88 -7.11 -5.92
C ILE A 19 4.56 -8.29 -5.22
N GLU A 20 4.53 -8.34 -3.90
CA GLU A 20 5.10 -9.46 -3.13
C GLU A 20 4.47 -10.80 -3.53
N GLU A 21 3.17 -10.82 -3.81
CA GLU A 21 2.45 -12.05 -4.15
C GLU A 21 2.66 -12.49 -5.61
N VAL A 22 2.49 -11.59 -6.58
CA VAL A 22 2.39 -11.97 -8.01
C VAL A 22 3.54 -11.47 -8.88
N ALA A 23 4.38 -10.56 -8.38
CA ALA A 23 5.56 -10.03 -9.06
C ALA A 23 6.80 -9.95 -8.13
N PRO A 24 7.15 -11.04 -7.41
CA PRO A 24 8.26 -11.03 -6.43
C PRO A 24 9.63 -10.74 -7.06
N GLU A 25 9.78 -10.91 -8.38
CA GLU A 25 10.98 -10.51 -9.11
C GLU A 25 11.27 -9.00 -9.00
N ILE A 26 10.27 -8.15 -8.78
CA ILE A 26 10.47 -6.70 -8.55
C ILE A 26 11.24 -6.48 -7.25
N LEU A 27 10.92 -7.26 -6.21
CA LEU A 27 11.59 -7.21 -4.90
C LEU A 27 12.97 -7.86 -4.96
N SER A 28 13.11 -8.90 -5.77
CA SER A 28 14.40 -9.58 -5.99
C SER A 28 15.39 -8.65 -6.69
N ASP A 29 14.94 -7.94 -7.74
CA ASP A 29 15.74 -6.92 -8.44
C ASP A 29 16.08 -5.73 -7.53
N LEU A 30 15.17 -5.33 -6.64
CA LEU A 30 15.48 -4.33 -5.62
C LEU A 30 16.58 -4.81 -4.67
N ALA A 31 16.55 -6.09 -4.26
CA ALA A 31 17.53 -6.67 -3.35
C ALA A 31 18.94 -6.71 -3.94
N GLU A 32 19.09 -6.69 -5.26
CA GLU A 32 20.40 -6.59 -5.92
C GLU A 32 21.12 -5.27 -5.59
N LEU A 33 20.39 -4.24 -5.12
CA LEU A 33 20.97 -2.95 -4.71
C LEU A 33 21.53 -2.95 -3.27
N LEU A 34 21.39 -4.04 -2.51
CA LEU A 34 21.86 -4.12 -1.12
C LEU A 34 23.35 -3.82 -0.93
N PRO A 35 24.28 -4.29 -1.79
CA PRO A 35 25.69 -3.95 -1.66
C PRO A 35 25.95 -2.44 -1.76
N GLN A 36 25.31 -1.75 -2.72
CA GLN A 36 25.41 -0.30 -2.91
C GLN A 36 24.73 0.46 -1.76
N ALA A 37 23.58 -0.03 -1.28
CA ALA A 37 22.89 0.53 -0.12
C ALA A 37 23.77 0.49 1.14
N ARG A 38 24.47 -0.63 1.38
CA ARG A 38 25.42 -0.76 2.51
C ARG A 38 26.54 0.25 2.43
N LYS A 39 27.22 0.35 1.29
CA LYS A 39 28.30 1.32 1.07
C LYS A 39 27.82 2.76 1.25
N THR A 40 26.65 3.08 0.71
CA THR A 40 26.03 4.39 0.87
C THR A 40 25.73 4.70 2.33
N ARG A 41 25.16 3.74 3.08
CA ARG A 41 24.92 3.89 4.53
C ARG A 41 26.21 4.14 5.31
N GLU A 42 27.28 3.42 5.00
CA GLU A 42 28.60 3.61 5.62
C GLU A 42 29.20 4.99 5.28
N GLU A 43 29.07 5.43 4.03
CA GLU A 43 29.49 6.76 3.57
C GLU A 43 28.72 7.85 4.33
N LEU A 44 27.39 7.80 4.35
CA LEU A 44 26.55 8.76 5.06
C LEU A 44 26.83 8.78 6.56
N GLN A 45 27.01 7.61 7.19
CA GLN A 45 27.39 7.50 8.60
C GLN A 45 28.73 8.18 8.89
N ARG A 46 29.72 8.01 8.02
CA ARG A 46 31.05 8.62 8.17
C ARG A 46 31.01 10.14 8.08
N PHE A 47 30.23 10.69 7.16
CA PHE A 47 30.24 12.13 6.87
C PHE A 47 29.21 12.94 7.65
N TYR A 48 28.04 12.36 7.95
CA TYR A 48 26.94 13.06 8.61
C TYR A 48 26.67 12.55 10.04
N GLY A 49 27.37 11.52 10.49
CA GLY A 49 27.10 10.87 11.78
C GLY A 49 25.78 10.09 11.80
N GLN A 50 25.09 9.97 10.66
CA GLN A 50 23.81 9.30 10.50
C GLN A 50 23.81 8.49 9.19
N GLY A 51 23.54 7.19 9.30
CA GLY A 51 23.49 6.25 8.17
C GLY A 51 22.09 5.96 7.64
N VAL A 52 21.18 6.93 7.73
CA VAL A 52 19.78 6.74 7.30
C VAL A 52 19.63 7.02 5.82
N LEU A 53 19.04 6.09 5.08
CA LEU A 53 18.74 6.22 3.66
C LEU A 53 17.40 6.95 3.48
N ARG A 54 17.42 8.16 2.91
CA ARG A 54 16.21 8.96 2.59
C ARG A 54 16.25 9.45 1.17
N TRP A 55 15.13 9.34 0.44
CA TRP A 55 15.10 9.75 -0.96
C TRP A 55 15.37 11.26 -1.10
N ALA A 56 14.78 12.06 -0.21
CA ALA A 56 14.99 13.51 -0.20
C ALA A 56 16.47 13.94 -0.03
N ALA A 57 17.32 13.09 0.56
CA ALA A 57 18.76 13.34 0.69
C ALA A 57 19.56 12.83 -0.52
N LEU A 58 19.08 11.78 -1.18
CA LEU A 58 19.73 11.15 -2.34
C LEU A 58 19.37 11.81 -3.68
N GLU A 59 18.15 12.32 -3.81
CA GLU A 59 17.61 12.92 -5.03
C GLU A 59 18.50 14.02 -5.62
N PRO A 60 19.01 15.01 -4.85
CA PRO A 60 19.88 16.04 -5.41
C PRO A 60 21.21 15.49 -5.96
N LEU A 61 21.65 14.32 -5.46
CA LEU A 61 22.93 13.72 -5.85
C LEU A 61 22.89 13.12 -7.26
N THR A 62 21.70 12.82 -7.80
CA THR A 62 21.59 12.30 -9.17
C THR A 62 21.94 13.33 -10.23
N GLN A 63 21.83 14.63 -9.91
CA GLN A 63 21.95 15.76 -10.83
C GLN A 63 23.27 16.54 -10.74
N SER A 64 24.12 16.25 -9.75
CA SER A 64 25.35 17.02 -9.50
C SER A 64 26.61 16.13 -9.47
N PRO A 65 27.78 16.65 -9.87
CA PRO A 65 29.06 16.07 -9.48
C PRO A 65 29.18 16.07 -7.96
N SER A 66 28.88 14.94 -7.33
CA SER A 66 28.92 14.77 -5.87
C SER A 66 30.25 14.20 -5.41
N TYR A 67 30.78 14.72 -4.30
CA TYR A 67 31.85 14.08 -3.52
C TYR A 67 31.42 12.71 -2.97
N PHE A 68 30.12 12.47 -2.85
CA PHE A 68 29.51 11.21 -2.42
C PHE A 68 29.28 10.29 -3.63
N HIS A 69 30.36 9.66 -4.10
CA HIS A 69 30.32 8.82 -5.30
C HIS A 69 29.45 7.57 -5.10
N GLU A 70 29.50 6.95 -3.92
CA GLU A 70 28.71 5.75 -3.61
C GLU A 70 27.22 6.12 -3.49
N ALA A 71 26.88 7.17 -2.74
CA ALA A 71 25.50 7.64 -2.61
C ALA A 71 24.89 8.06 -3.96
N ARG A 72 25.67 8.70 -4.84
CA ARG A 72 25.23 9.06 -6.19
C ARG A 72 24.96 7.83 -7.05
N ALA A 73 25.90 6.89 -7.09
CA ALA A 73 25.76 5.66 -7.88
C ALA A 73 24.54 4.85 -7.40
N PHE A 74 24.34 4.77 -6.09
CA PHE A 74 23.18 4.13 -5.49
C PHE A 74 21.86 4.83 -5.85
N ALA A 75 21.81 6.17 -5.76
CA ALA A 75 20.63 6.94 -6.14
C ALA A 75 20.25 6.70 -7.62
N GLN A 76 21.22 6.73 -8.53
CA GLN A 76 21.01 6.44 -9.95
C GLN A 76 20.54 5.00 -10.22
N ALA A 77 21.10 4.03 -9.49
CA ALA A 77 20.68 2.63 -9.59
C ALA A 77 19.24 2.44 -9.10
N LEU A 78 18.87 3.09 -8.00
CA LEU A 78 17.52 3.07 -7.46
C LEU A 78 16.51 3.73 -8.42
N GLU A 79 16.84 4.88 -9.02
CA GLU A 79 16.00 5.47 -10.07
C GLU A 79 15.83 4.53 -11.26
N SER A 80 16.92 3.88 -11.68
CA SER A 80 16.91 2.96 -12.81
C SER A 80 16.02 1.74 -12.54
N TRP A 81 16.09 1.18 -11.34
CA TRP A 81 15.18 0.14 -10.86
C TRP A 81 13.72 0.62 -10.93
N ALA A 82 13.41 1.78 -10.33
CA ALA A 82 12.05 2.29 -10.31
C ALA A 82 11.51 2.57 -11.72
N ARG A 83 12.34 3.11 -12.63
CA ARG A 83 11.95 3.34 -14.02
C ARG A 83 11.73 2.05 -14.80
N ARG A 84 12.61 1.05 -14.64
CA ARG A 84 12.50 -0.27 -15.27
C ARG A 84 11.15 -0.91 -14.97
N TRP A 85 10.72 -0.82 -13.72
CA TRP A 85 9.44 -1.37 -13.27
C TRP A 85 8.28 -0.39 -13.41
N LYS A 86 8.45 0.77 -14.05
CA LYS A 86 7.41 1.81 -14.21
C LYS A 86 6.81 2.28 -12.87
N LEU A 87 7.63 2.27 -11.83
CA LEU A 87 7.32 2.63 -10.45
C LEU A 87 8.01 3.95 -10.02
N TYR A 88 8.48 4.76 -10.97
CA TYR A 88 9.20 5.99 -10.65
C TYR A 88 8.27 7.05 -10.02
N HIS A 89 8.27 7.07 -8.69
CA HIS A 89 7.51 7.98 -7.83
C HIS A 89 8.27 8.14 -6.50
N ALA A 90 8.28 9.33 -5.91
CA ALA A 90 9.09 9.62 -4.71
C ALA A 90 8.78 8.68 -3.54
N GLU A 91 7.51 8.33 -3.37
CA GLU A 91 7.00 7.47 -2.31
C GLU A 91 7.36 6.00 -2.52
N VAL A 92 7.53 5.56 -3.78
CA VAL A 92 8.10 4.23 -4.05
C VAL A 92 9.58 4.21 -3.74
N LEU A 93 10.30 5.27 -4.10
CA LEU A 93 11.74 5.37 -3.82
C LEU A 93 11.98 5.40 -2.30
N GLU A 94 11.21 6.19 -1.55
CA GLU A 94 11.27 6.21 -0.09
C GLU A 94 10.91 4.85 0.52
N TRP A 95 9.85 4.19 0.03
CA TRP A 95 9.50 2.84 0.47
C TRP A 95 10.60 1.83 0.19
N ALA A 96 11.21 1.88 -0.99
CA ALA A 96 12.28 0.96 -1.40
C ALA A 96 13.52 1.14 -0.50
N LEU A 97 13.87 2.37 -0.14
CA LEU A 97 14.93 2.66 0.82
C LEU A 97 14.63 2.07 2.20
N ILE A 98 13.38 2.21 2.69
CA ILE A 98 12.95 1.60 3.95
C ILE A 98 13.11 0.07 3.90
N GLN A 99 12.72 -0.58 2.79
CA GLN A 99 12.92 -2.03 2.65
C GLN A 99 14.40 -2.40 2.68
N LEU A 100 15.24 -1.68 1.93
CA LEU A 100 16.69 -1.93 1.88
C LEU A 100 17.34 -1.75 3.25
N GLU A 101 16.98 -0.72 4.02
CA GLU A 101 17.46 -0.55 5.39
C GLU A 101 17.08 -1.74 6.28
N ILE A 102 15.82 -2.19 6.22
CA ILE A 102 15.38 -3.32 7.01
C ILE A 102 16.10 -4.60 6.58
N TRP A 103 16.30 -4.84 5.29
CA TRP A 103 17.00 -6.01 4.77
C TRP A 103 18.49 -6.02 5.12
N LEU A 104 19.14 -4.85 5.20
CA LEU A 104 20.50 -4.73 5.72
C LEU A 104 20.60 -5.20 7.18
N ASP A 105 19.63 -4.83 8.01
CA ASP A 105 19.59 -5.19 9.43
C ASP A 105 18.99 -6.60 9.67
N ARG A 106 18.15 -7.09 8.75
CA ARG A 106 17.43 -8.38 8.84
C ARG A 106 17.53 -9.16 7.52
N PRO A 107 18.68 -9.79 7.22
CA PRO A 107 18.90 -10.48 5.94
C PRO A 107 17.94 -11.63 5.64
N HIS A 108 17.34 -12.26 6.67
CA HIS A 108 16.34 -13.32 6.50
C HIS A 108 15.01 -12.82 5.90
N LEU A 109 14.83 -11.50 5.78
CA LEU A 109 13.66 -10.86 5.16
C LEU A 109 13.92 -10.39 3.73
N ILE A 110 15.11 -10.61 3.17
CA ILE A 110 15.46 -10.17 1.81
C ILE A 110 14.42 -10.69 0.80
N GLY A 111 13.96 -9.80 -0.08
CA GLY A 111 12.96 -10.11 -1.10
C GLY A 111 11.52 -10.20 -0.57
N LYS A 112 11.30 -9.94 0.72
CA LYS A 112 9.97 -9.87 1.35
C LYS A 112 9.70 -8.48 1.86
N MET A 113 8.44 -8.08 1.87
CA MET A 113 8.08 -6.82 2.50
C MET A 113 8.25 -6.93 4.01
N ALA A 114 9.23 -6.21 4.55
CA ALA A 114 9.53 -6.26 5.97
C ALA A 114 8.67 -5.29 6.79
N VAL A 115 8.08 -4.29 6.13
CA VAL A 115 7.04 -3.45 6.74
C VAL A 115 5.74 -4.24 6.75
N GLY A 116 5.61 -5.12 7.75
CA GLY A 116 4.35 -5.72 8.17
C GLY A 116 3.43 -4.67 8.79
N THR A 117 3.08 -3.64 8.03
CA THR A 117 1.73 -3.10 8.18
C THR A 117 0.84 -4.17 7.58
N PRO A 118 0.06 -4.95 8.37
CA PRO A 118 -1.16 -5.51 7.80
C PRO A 118 -1.83 -4.37 7.06
N ILE A 119 -2.45 -4.62 5.91
CA ILE A 119 -3.19 -3.58 5.22
C ILE A 119 -4.22 -3.07 6.23
N LEU A 120 -3.88 -1.99 6.93
CA LEU A 120 -4.74 -1.29 7.85
C LEU A 120 -5.61 -0.46 6.91
N PHE A 121 -6.46 -1.16 6.18
CA PHE A 121 -7.74 -0.60 5.84
C PHE A 121 -8.26 -0.14 7.19
N SER A 122 -8.24 1.17 7.43
CA SER A 122 -8.78 1.65 8.68
C SER A 122 -10.23 1.19 8.71
N PRO A 123 -10.70 0.67 9.86
CA PRO A 123 -12.08 0.27 9.98
C PRO A 123 -12.96 1.43 9.52
N PRO A 124 -14.06 1.13 8.80
CA PRO A 124 -14.97 2.18 8.40
C PRO A 124 -15.52 2.88 9.64
N GLU A 125 -15.88 4.15 9.51
CA GLU A 125 -16.57 4.85 10.59
C GLU A 125 -17.92 4.18 10.82
N PHE A 126 -18.18 3.79 12.06
CA PHE A 126 -19.46 3.23 12.47
C PHE A 126 -20.35 4.33 13.02
N PRO A 127 -21.68 4.28 12.76
CA PRO A 127 -22.61 5.17 13.42
C PRO A 127 -22.50 5.00 14.94
N THR A 128 -22.86 6.03 15.71
CA THR A 128 -23.03 5.88 17.15
C THR A 128 -24.37 5.21 17.44
N PHE A 129 -24.41 4.26 18.37
CA PHE A 129 -25.67 3.66 18.80
C PHE A 129 -26.47 4.66 19.64
N GLU A 130 -27.69 4.97 19.21
CA GLU A 130 -28.62 5.84 19.93
C GLU A 130 -29.75 5.00 20.54
N PRO A 131 -29.71 4.70 21.85
CA PRO A 131 -30.76 3.93 22.50
C PRO A 131 -32.06 4.75 22.58
N PRO A 132 -33.24 4.10 22.53
CA PRO A 132 -34.50 4.78 22.77
C PRO A 132 -34.53 5.39 24.18
N PRO A 133 -35.25 6.50 24.40
CA PRO A 133 -35.31 7.15 25.70
C PRO A 133 -36.09 6.28 26.71
N TRP A 134 -35.51 6.09 27.90
CA TRP A 134 -36.18 5.41 29.01
C TRP A 134 -37.19 6.33 29.69
N LYS A 135 -38.46 5.89 29.80
CA LYS A 135 -39.54 6.60 30.49
C LYS A 135 -40.18 5.69 31.55
N PRO A 136 -39.69 5.70 32.80
CA PRO A 136 -40.08 4.74 33.83
C PRO A 136 -41.48 4.92 34.45
N LEU A 137 -42.22 5.98 34.10
CA LEU A 137 -43.44 6.38 34.81
C LEU A 137 -44.74 5.69 34.33
N ASP A 138 -44.69 4.86 33.28
CA ASP A 138 -45.87 4.16 32.75
C ASP A 138 -46.00 2.71 33.27
N LYS A 139 -47.20 2.14 33.33
CA LYS A 139 -47.49 0.86 34.03
C LYS A 139 -47.02 -0.42 33.32
N ALA A 140 -46.45 -0.33 32.10
CA ALA A 140 -45.84 -1.46 31.39
C ALA A 140 -44.45 -1.11 30.78
N PRO A 141 -43.59 -0.37 31.49
CA PRO A 141 -42.54 0.44 30.87
C PRO A 141 -41.31 -0.40 30.49
N ALA A 142 -40.98 -1.41 31.30
CA ALA A 142 -39.76 -2.19 31.15
C ALA A 142 -39.81 -3.10 29.92
N ASN A 143 -40.89 -3.85 29.71
CA ASN A 143 -40.99 -4.78 28.57
C ASN A 143 -41.09 -4.03 27.24
N ASP A 144 -41.84 -2.92 27.20
CA ASP A 144 -41.94 -2.10 25.99
C ASP A 144 -40.63 -1.40 25.66
N TYR A 145 -39.90 -0.90 26.67
CA TYR A 145 -38.56 -0.37 26.48
C TYR A 145 -37.57 -1.43 26.02
N LEU A 146 -37.55 -2.62 26.64
CA LEU A 146 -36.66 -3.71 26.24
C LEU A 146 -36.93 -4.13 24.79
N ARG A 147 -38.21 -4.18 24.37
CA ARG A 147 -38.58 -4.41 22.97
C ARG A 147 -38.05 -3.32 22.04
N LYS A 148 -38.28 -2.04 22.38
CA LYS A 148 -37.77 -0.89 21.60
C LYS A 148 -36.24 -0.87 21.53
N LEU A 149 -35.57 -1.25 22.63
CA LEU A 149 -34.13 -1.33 22.72
C LEU A 149 -33.58 -2.46 21.84
N ASP A 150 -34.24 -3.63 21.84
CA ASP A 150 -33.89 -4.75 20.96
C ASP A 150 -34.09 -4.39 19.48
N GLU A 151 -35.20 -3.73 19.14
CA GLU A 151 -35.45 -3.20 17.79
C GLU A 151 -34.37 -2.20 17.35
N ALA A 152 -34.03 -1.22 18.22
CA ALA A 152 -32.97 -0.25 17.95
C ALA A 152 -31.60 -0.93 17.79
N TYR A 153 -31.29 -1.92 18.63
CA TYR A 153 -30.04 -2.67 18.54
C TYR A 153 -29.95 -3.50 17.26
N ARG A 154 -31.03 -4.18 16.85
CA ARG A 154 -31.08 -4.90 15.56
C ARG A 154 -30.90 -3.96 14.38
N ALA A 155 -31.55 -2.80 14.39
CA ALA A 155 -31.40 -1.80 13.34
C ALA A 155 -29.96 -1.26 13.27
N TYR A 156 -29.36 -0.93 14.42
CA TYR A 156 -27.97 -0.51 14.50
C TYR A 156 -27.00 -1.57 13.99
N ARG A 157 -27.17 -2.82 14.43
CA ARG A 157 -26.36 -3.95 13.96
C ARG A 157 -26.48 -4.14 12.45
N ALA A 158 -27.68 -4.07 11.88
CA ALA A 158 -27.87 -4.17 10.43
C ALA A 158 -27.14 -3.05 9.67
N GLN A 159 -27.11 -1.82 10.20
CA GLN A 159 -26.34 -0.73 9.61
C GLN A 159 -24.84 -0.99 9.66
N VAL A 160 -24.31 -1.44 10.81
CA VAL A 160 -22.90 -1.80 10.97
C VAL A 160 -22.51 -2.95 10.01
N GLU A 161 -23.33 -3.99 9.91
CA GLU A 161 -23.11 -5.11 8.98
C GLU A 161 -23.12 -4.65 7.52
N ALA A 162 -24.02 -3.73 7.14
CA ALA A 162 -24.04 -3.16 5.79
C ALA A 162 -22.76 -2.35 5.48
N ILE A 163 -22.28 -1.55 6.43
CA ILE A 163 -21.03 -0.79 6.32
C ILE A 163 -19.85 -1.75 6.15
N LEU A 164 -19.77 -2.79 6.98
CA LEU A 164 -18.71 -3.80 6.91
C LEU A 164 -18.71 -4.53 5.56
N ARG A 165 -19.87 -4.95 5.05
CA ARG A 165 -19.98 -5.61 3.74
C ARG A 165 -19.49 -4.71 2.61
N LYS A 166 -19.88 -3.43 2.60
CA LYS A 166 -19.44 -2.46 1.60
C LYS A 166 -17.94 -2.21 1.68
N TRP A 167 -17.41 -2.10 2.89
CA TRP A 167 -15.98 -1.90 3.13
C TRP A 167 -15.16 -3.11 2.68
N GLU A 168 -15.61 -4.33 3.01
CA GLU A 168 -14.97 -5.57 2.58
C GLU A 168 -14.97 -5.72 1.05
N PHE A 169 -16.10 -5.42 0.40
CA PHE A 169 -16.20 -5.40 -1.06
C PHE A 169 -15.20 -4.43 -1.68
N THR A 170 -15.16 -3.19 -1.18
CA THR A 170 -14.23 -2.15 -1.68
C THR A 170 -12.78 -2.58 -1.52
N ARG A 171 -12.45 -3.22 -0.40
CA ARG A 171 -11.12 -3.79 -0.13
C ARG A 171 -10.77 -4.90 -1.12
N LYS A 172 -11.67 -5.85 -1.36
CA LYS A 172 -11.46 -6.96 -2.30
C LYS A 172 -11.25 -6.43 -3.72
N GLU A 173 -12.10 -5.50 -4.15
CA GLU A 173 -11.98 -4.84 -5.45
C GLU A 173 -10.66 -4.06 -5.59
N LEU A 174 -10.24 -3.31 -4.57
CA LEU A 174 -8.96 -2.62 -4.61
C LEU A 174 -7.80 -3.61 -4.77
N TYR A 175 -7.80 -4.68 -3.98
CA TYR A 175 -6.74 -5.69 -4.05
C TYR A 175 -6.69 -6.39 -5.41
N LYS A 176 -7.86 -6.67 -5.99
CA LYS A 176 -7.99 -7.21 -7.35
C LYS A 176 -7.31 -6.30 -8.38
N HIS A 177 -7.64 -5.01 -8.36
CA HIS A 177 -6.99 -4.02 -9.24
C HIS A 177 -5.48 -3.90 -9.00
N ALA A 178 -5.03 -4.00 -7.75
CA ALA A 178 -3.62 -3.97 -7.40
C ALA A 178 -2.86 -5.19 -7.94
N ARG A 179 -3.44 -6.40 -7.87
CA ARG A 179 -2.88 -7.61 -8.49
C ARG A 179 -2.74 -7.47 -9.99
N TRP A 180 -3.78 -6.99 -10.68
CA TRP A 180 -3.72 -6.73 -12.12
C TRP A 180 -2.64 -5.71 -12.47
N LEU A 181 -2.53 -4.65 -11.68
CA LEU A 181 -1.49 -3.66 -11.86
C LEU A 181 -0.10 -4.27 -11.66
N ALA A 182 0.14 -5.05 -10.60
CA ALA A 182 1.41 -5.74 -10.37
C ALA A 182 1.79 -6.69 -11.53
N LEU A 183 0.86 -7.49 -12.03
CA LEU A 183 1.07 -8.33 -13.22
C LEU A 183 1.37 -7.50 -14.47
N ARG A 184 0.74 -6.32 -14.60
CA ARG A 184 1.03 -5.39 -15.70
C ARG A 184 2.43 -4.82 -15.60
N LEU A 185 2.91 -4.49 -14.40
CA LEU A 185 4.29 -4.02 -14.15
C LEU A 185 5.31 -5.12 -14.47
N LYS A 186 4.99 -6.38 -14.15
CA LYS A 186 5.73 -7.58 -14.56
C LYS A 186 5.82 -7.78 -16.08
N GLY A 187 4.99 -7.09 -16.85
CA GLY A 187 5.04 -7.09 -18.31
C GLY A 187 3.97 -7.95 -18.97
N LEU A 188 3.04 -8.54 -18.22
CA LEU A 188 1.92 -9.27 -18.83
C LEU A 188 1.00 -8.30 -19.60
N ASN A 189 0.44 -8.79 -20.70
CA ASN A 189 -0.63 -8.10 -21.42
C ASN A 189 -1.97 -8.34 -20.72
N TYR A 190 -3.00 -7.56 -21.08
CA TYR A 190 -4.29 -7.64 -20.40
C TYR A 190 -5.03 -8.96 -20.65
N SER A 191 -4.84 -9.59 -21.81
CA SER A 191 -5.46 -10.87 -22.13
C SER A 191 -4.91 -11.99 -21.24
N HIS A 192 -3.59 -12.07 -21.06
CA HIS A 192 -2.98 -13.05 -20.16
C HIS A 192 -3.38 -12.82 -18.70
N ILE A 193 -3.58 -11.56 -18.29
CA ILE A 193 -4.09 -11.29 -16.93
C ILE A 193 -5.54 -11.78 -16.80
N ALA A 194 -6.38 -11.62 -17.83
CA ALA A 194 -7.74 -12.15 -17.83
C ALA A 194 -7.77 -13.67 -17.72
N ASP A 195 -6.88 -14.36 -18.41
CA ASP A 195 -6.77 -15.82 -18.38
C ASP A 195 -6.32 -16.38 -17.01
N LEU A 196 -5.74 -15.54 -16.16
CA LEU A 196 -5.31 -15.91 -14.80
C LEU A 196 -6.41 -15.76 -13.74
N GLU A 197 -7.53 -15.11 -14.07
CA GLU A 197 -8.63 -14.91 -13.13
C GLU A 197 -9.48 -16.18 -12.99
N GLU A 198 -9.83 -16.53 -11.74
CA GLU A 198 -10.70 -17.69 -11.46
C GLU A 198 -12.12 -17.49 -12.02
N GLU A 199 -12.60 -16.25 -12.02
CA GLU A 199 -13.86 -15.86 -12.62
C GLU A 199 -13.62 -15.21 -14.00
N PRO A 200 -14.45 -15.49 -15.02
CA PRO A 200 -14.29 -14.86 -16.33
C PRO A 200 -14.38 -13.33 -16.23
N VAL A 201 -13.27 -12.65 -16.46
CA VAL A 201 -13.19 -11.18 -16.52
C VAL A 201 -12.72 -10.77 -17.91
N GLY A 202 -13.47 -9.91 -18.58
CA GLY A 202 -13.06 -9.39 -19.90
C GLY A 202 -11.83 -8.47 -19.82
N GLU A 203 -10.99 -8.50 -20.85
CA GLU A 203 -9.77 -7.68 -20.98
C GLU A 203 -10.03 -6.20 -20.67
N ASP A 204 -11.14 -5.65 -21.16
CA ASP A 204 -11.51 -4.25 -20.97
C ASP A 204 -11.75 -3.87 -19.50
N ALA A 205 -12.27 -4.80 -18.68
CA ALA A 205 -12.48 -4.56 -17.27
C ALA A 205 -11.13 -4.43 -16.54
N ILE A 206 -10.19 -5.33 -16.86
CA ILE A 206 -8.82 -5.30 -16.34
C ILE A 206 -8.13 -4.02 -16.74
N ARG A 207 -8.17 -3.68 -18.04
CA ARG A 207 -7.58 -2.46 -18.57
C ARG A 207 -8.10 -1.21 -17.86
N ARG A 208 -9.42 -1.09 -17.64
CA ARG A 208 -10.03 0.04 -16.90
C ARG A 208 -9.56 0.06 -15.45
N GLY A 209 -9.56 -1.09 -14.78
CA GLY A 209 -9.12 -1.23 -13.39
C GLY A 209 -7.67 -0.79 -13.18
N VAL A 210 -6.77 -1.32 -14.01
CA VAL A 210 -5.34 -0.97 -14.03
C VAL A 210 -5.13 0.52 -14.30
N LYS A 211 -5.75 1.07 -15.36
CA LYS A 211 -5.60 2.49 -15.70
C LYS A 211 -6.10 3.42 -14.59
N ARG A 212 -7.23 3.09 -13.96
CA ARG A 212 -7.77 3.88 -12.84
C ARG A 212 -6.79 3.89 -11.67
N LEU A 213 -6.33 2.71 -11.23
CA LEU A 213 -5.41 2.62 -10.09
C LEU A 213 -4.07 3.28 -10.40
N ALA A 214 -3.50 3.06 -11.58
CA ALA A 214 -2.26 3.70 -12.01
C ALA A 214 -2.37 5.24 -11.98
N LYS A 215 -3.49 5.79 -12.45
CA LYS A 215 -3.76 7.23 -12.41
C LYS A 215 -3.84 7.76 -10.97
N GLU A 216 -4.51 7.05 -10.06
CA GLU A 216 -4.59 7.44 -8.64
C GLU A 216 -3.23 7.37 -7.94
N LEU A 217 -2.35 6.48 -8.39
CA LEU A 217 -0.98 6.34 -7.92
C LEU A 217 0.02 7.29 -8.61
N GLY A 218 -0.40 8.07 -9.61
CA GLY A 218 0.51 8.93 -10.38
C GLY A 218 1.52 8.15 -11.24
N LEU A 219 1.21 6.90 -11.60
CA LEU A 219 2.05 6.05 -12.44
C LEU A 219 1.75 6.28 -13.93
N ASN A 220 2.81 6.32 -14.74
CA ASN A 220 2.72 6.42 -16.19
C ASN A 220 2.81 5.01 -16.82
N LEU A 221 1.68 4.47 -17.25
CA LEU A 221 1.53 3.10 -17.77
C LEU A 221 0.88 3.00 -19.16
#